data_AF-A0A949LS73-F1
#
_entry.id   AF-A0A949LS73-F1
#
_cell.length_a   1.000
_cell.length_b   1.000
_cell.length_c   1.000
_cell.angle_alpha   90.00
_cell.angle_beta   90.00
_cell.angle_gamma   90.00
#
_symmetry.space_group_name_H-M   'P 1'
#
loop_
_entity.id
_entity.type
_entity.pdbx_description
1 polymer ?
#
loop_
_entity_poly.entity_id
_entity_poly.type
_entity_poly.pdbx_seq_one_letter_code
_entity_poly.pdbx_strand_id
1 'polypeptide(L)'
;MSKRTKLGLALEEGLREALAWKRGELELKMRTIELMTPKRVKAIRKSVAKSPREFERRFGVPARTIEGWEQGKKVDVAAHVLLTVIEKEPEAVERALADT
;
A
#
# COMPACT_ATOMS: atom_id res chain seq x y z
N MET A 1 32.73 11.51 34.17
CA MET A 1 32.17 11.93 32.86
C MET A 1 32.11 10.70 31.96
N SER A 2 30.92 10.25 31.55
CA SER A 2 30.81 9.14 30.59
C SER A 2 31.35 9.57 29.23
N LYS A 3 32.18 8.74 28.58
CA LYS A 3 32.76 9.05 27.28
C LYS A 3 31.66 9.09 26.22
N ARG A 4 31.62 10.16 25.42
CA ARG A 4 30.73 10.24 24.24
C ARG A 4 31.18 9.21 23.21
N THR A 5 30.35 8.21 22.97
CA THR A 5 30.62 7.16 21.98
C THR A 5 30.14 7.61 20.60
N LYS A 6 30.72 7.04 19.54
CA LYS A 6 30.27 7.26 18.16
C LYS A 6 28.78 6.94 17.98
N LEU A 7 28.31 5.87 18.63
CA LEU A 7 26.91 5.48 18.64
C LEU A 7 26.03 6.53 19.34
N GLY A 8 26.45 7.05 20.49
CA GLY A 8 25.70 8.08 21.21
C GLY A 8 25.55 9.37 20.41
N LEU A 9 26.61 9.77 19.69
CA LEU A 9 26.57 10.92 18.78
C LEU A 9 25.58 10.70 17.62
N ALA A 10 25.61 9.53 16.98
CA ALA A 10 24.68 9.20 15.89
C ALA A 10 23.21 9.15 16.35
N LEU A 11 22.95 8.65 17.57
CA LEU A 11 21.60 8.65 18.15
C LEU A 11 21.11 10.08 18.44
N GLU A 12 21.96 10.93 19.00
CA GLU A 12 21.61 12.34 19.22
C GLU A 12 21.32 13.07 17.91
N GLU A 13 22.10 12.79 16.87
CA GLU A 13 21.90 13.36 15.54
C GLU A 13 20.56 12.94 14.95
N GLY A 14 20.25 11.63 14.92
CA GLY A 14 18.96 11.14 14.43
C GLY A 14 17.75 11.66 15.23
N LEU A 15 17.89 11.85 16.56
CA LEU A 15 16.83 12.44 17.37
C LEU A 15 16.62 13.93 17.07
N ARG A 16 17.70 14.68 16.76
CA ARG A 16 17.59 16.08 16.32
C ARG A 16 16.89 16.19 14.97
N GLU A 17 17.21 15.30 14.03
CA GLU A 17 16.53 15.22 12.73
C GLU A 17 15.03 14.94 12.90
N ALA A 18 14.67 13.97 13.75
CA ALA A 18 13.27 13.65 14.04
C ALA A 18 12.50 14.84 14.66
N LEU A 19 13.15 15.61 15.54
CA LEU A 19 12.57 16.82 16.13
C LEU A 19 12.40 17.95 15.10
N ALA A 20 13.38 18.17 14.22
CA ALA A 20 13.30 19.15 13.15
C ALA A 20 12.18 18.81 12.16
N TRP A 21 12.05 17.53 11.80
CA TRP A 21 10.94 17.05 10.98
C TRP A 21 9.58 17.30 11.64
N LYS A 22 9.43 16.98 12.93
CA LYS A 22 8.18 17.23 13.67
C LYS A 22 7.80 18.71 13.72
N ARG A 23 8.79 19.63 13.67
CA ARG A 23 8.57 21.08 13.61
C ARG A 23 8.34 21.62 12.18
N GLY A 24 8.44 20.78 11.16
CA GLY A 24 8.33 21.20 9.75
C GLY A 24 9.58 21.91 9.22
N GLU A 25 10.72 21.78 9.92
CA GLU A 25 12.00 22.40 9.56
C GLU A 25 12.86 21.49 8.66
N LEU A 26 12.51 20.21 8.57
CA LEU A 26 13.24 19.20 7.81
C LEU A 26 12.25 18.27 7.10
N GLU A 27 12.37 18.14 5.78
CA GLU A 27 11.65 17.12 5.01
C GLU A 27 12.41 15.79 5.08
N LEU A 28 11.78 14.77 5.65
CA LEU A 28 12.31 13.41 5.67
C LEU A 28 11.62 12.56 4.62
N LYS A 29 12.35 11.61 4.02
CA LYS A 29 11.77 10.62 3.12
C LYS A 29 10.79 9.74 3.89
N MET A 30 9.52 10.10 3.83
CA MET A 30 8.43 9.31 4.38
C MET A 30 7.73 8.55 3.28
N ARG A 31 7.33 7.32 3.61
CA ARG A 31 6.39 6.56 2.78
C ARG A 31 5.06 6.49 3.50
N THR A 32 4.14 7.38 3.14
CA THR A 32 2.75 7.26 3.56
C THR A 32 2.08 6.17 2.73
N ILE A 33 1.60 5.11 3.39
CA ILE A 33 0.74 4.13 2.72
C ILE A 33 -0.68 4.64 2.84
N GLU A 34 -1.23 5.16 1.74
CA GLU A 34 -2.64 5.55 1.70
C GLU A 34 -3.53 4.33 1.97
N LEU A 35 -4.53 4.52 2.83
CA LEU A 35 -5.53 3.50 3.12
C LEU A 35 -6.32 3.17 1.85
N MET A 36 -6.53 1.88 1.60
CA MET A 36 -7.36 1.42 0.50
C MET A 36 -8.84 1.65 0.85
N THR A 37 -9.35 2.85 0.55
CA THR A 37 -10.75 3.19 0.83
C THR A 37 -11.71 2.41 -0.07
N PRO A 38 -12.99 2.22 0.33
CA PRO A 38 -13.97 1.51 -0.50
C PRO A 38 -14.18 2.15 -1.88
N LYS A 39 -14.15 3.49 -1.93
CA LYS A 39 -14.18 4.26 -3.18
C LYS A 39 -12.96 3.96 -4.06
N ARG A 40 -11.77 3.81 -3.46
CA ARG A 40 -10.53 3.48 -4.16
C ARG A 40 -10.56 2.06 -4.73
N VAL A 41 -11.00 1.08 -3.95
CA VAL A 41 -11.18 -0.31 -4.42
C VAL A 41 -12.11 -0.34 -5.63
N LYS A 42 -13.26 0.35 -5.55
CA LYS A 42 -14.21 0.42 -6.65
C LYS A 42 -13.65 1.08 -7.90
N ALA A 43 -12.83 2.12 -7.72
CA ALA A 43 -12.15 2.79 -8.83
C ALA A 43 -11.15 1.85 -9.52
N ILE A 44 -10.31 1.14 -8.75
CA ILE A 44 -9.38 0.13 -9.28
C ILE A 44 -10.14 -0.96 -10.02
N ARG A 45 -11.17 -1.57 -9.40
CA ARG A 45 -11.95 -2.61 -10.07
C ARG A 45 -12.53 -2.12 -11.40
N LYS A 46 -13.06 -0.90 -11.46
CA LYS A 46 -13.63 -0.32 -12.69
C LYS A 46 -12.60 -0.02 -13.77
N SER A 47 -11.36 0.30 -13.42
CA SER A 47 -10.32 0.57 -14.42
C SER A 47 -9.85 -0.70 -15.12
N VAL A 48 -9.90 -1.85 -14.43
CA VAL A 48 -9.41 -3.13 -14.98
C VAL A 48 -10.52 -4.14 -15.29
N ALA A 49 -11.77 -3.93 -14.88
CA ALA A 49 -12.86 -4.88 -15.17
C ALA A 49 -14.24 -4.18 -15.16
N LYS A 50 -15.16 -4.58 -16.03
CA LYS A 50 -16.51 -3.99 -16.07
C LYS A 50 -17.37 -4.42 -14.89
N SER A 51 -17.14 -5.61 -14.34
CA SER A 51 -17.88 -6.17 -13.19
C SER A 51 -17.00 -6.89 -12.16
N PRO A 52 -17.47 -7.08 -10.91
CA PRO A 52 -16.78 -7.91 -9.91
C PRO A 52 -16.53 -9.34 -10.37
N ARG A 53 -17.48 -9.95 -11.11
CA ARG A 53 -17.32 -11.30 -11.68
C ARG A 53 -16.23 -11.36 -12.75
N GLU A 54 -16.06 -10.30 -13.53
CA GLU A 54 -14.97 -10.20 -14.50
C GLU A 54 -13.62 -10.01 -13.80
N PHE A 55 -13.59 -9.20 -12.73
CA PHE A 55 -12.41 -9.06 -11.89
C PHE A 55 -11.96 -10.40 -11.30
N GLU A 56 -12.92 -11.21 -10.81
CA GLU A 56 -12.66 -12.56 -10.32
C GLU A 56 -12.08 -13.47 -11.40
N ARG A 57 -12.66 -13.49 -12.60
CA ARG A 57 -12.12 -14.29 -13.71
C ARG A 57 -10.70 -13.90 -14.12
N ARG A 58 -10.36 -12.61 -14.04
CA ARG A 58 -9.04 -12.11 -14.44
C ARG A 58 -7.96 -12.33 -13.37
N PHE A 59 -8.31 -12.13 -12.09
CA PHE A 59 -7.31 -12.03 -11.02
C PHE A 59 -7.50 -13.05 -9.88
N GLY A 60 -8.49 -13.94 -9.98
CA GLY A 60 -8.74 -14.98 -8.97
C GLY A 60 -9.27 -14.48 -7.62
N VAL A 61 -9.53 -13.18 -7.47
CA VAL A 61 -10.12 -12.60 -6.26
C VAL A 61 -11.64 -12.74 -6.31
N PRO A 62 -12.30 -13.45 -5.37
CA PRO A 62 -13.73 -13.70 -5.45
C PRO A 62 -14.55 -12.40 -5.57
N ALA A 63 -15.58 -12.39 -6.42
CA ALA A 63 -16.42 -11.21 -6.63
C ALA A 63 -16.99 -10.66 -5.32
N ARG A 64 -17.42 -11.56 -4.42
CA ARG A 64 -17.96 -11.22 -3.10
C ARG A 64 -16.92 -10.56 -2.18
N THR A 65 -15.64 -10.89 -2.34
CA THR A 65 -14.53 -10.27 -1.61
C THR A 65 -14.34 -8.83 -2.08
N ILE A 66 -14.25 -8.61 -3.39
CA ILE A 66 -14.18 -7.27 -3.99
C ILE A 66 -15.39 -6.43 -3.59
N GLU A 67 -16.61 -6.96 -3.71
CA GLU A 67 -17.84 -6.25 -3.34
C GLU A 67 -17.84 -5.86 -1.86
N GLY A 68 -17.37 -6.76 -0.99
CA GLY A 68 -17.22 -6.48 0.43
C GLY A 68 -16.29 -5.29 0.70
N TRP A 69 -15.14 -5.24 0.02
CA TRP A 69 -14.21 -4.11 0.13
C TRP A 69 -14.79 -2.82 -0.45
N GLU A 70 -15.52 -2.89 -1.58
CA GLU A 70 -16.25 -1.74 -2.13
C GLU A 70 -17.36 -1.22 -1.19
N GLN A 71 -17.85 -2.05 -0.28
CA GLN A 71 -18.89 -1.73 0.71
C GLN A 71 -18.34 -1.31 2.09
N GLY A 72 -17.02 -1.28 2.29
CA GLY A 72 -16.46 -0.85 3.57
C GLY A 72 -15.80 -1.93 4.42
N LYS A 73 -15.75 -3.19 3.96
CA LYS A 73 -14.94 -4.19 4.67
C LYS A 73 -13.47 -3.80 4.64
N LYS A 74 -12.78 -4.03 5.75
CA LYS A 74 -11.34 -3.77 5.87
C LYS A 74 -10.58 -4.58 4.80
N VAL A 75 -9.75 -3.88 4.05
CA VAL A 75 -8.75 -4.46 3.14
C VAL A 75 -7.51 -4.78 3.97
N ASP A 76 -7.06 -6.03 3.95
CA ASP A 76 -5.82 -6.41 4.61
C ASP A 76 -4.60 -5.93 3.81
N VAL A 77 -3.40 -6.09 4.39
CA VAL A 77 -2.16 -5.59 3.80
C VAL A 77 -1.81 -6.32 2.50
N ALA A 78 -2.05 -7.63 2.41
CA ALA A 78 -1.75 -8.40 1.21
C ALA A 78 -2.69 -8.01 0.06
N ALA A 79 -3.98 -7.85 0.35
CA ALA A 79 -4.96 -7.35 -0.60
C ALA A 79 -4.65 -5.93 -1.07
N HIS A 80 -4.17 -5.03 -0.18
CA HIS A 80 -3.72 -3.69 -0.57
C HIS A 80 -2.59 -3.75 -1.60
N VAL A 81 -1.57 -4.56 -1.32
CA VAL A 81 -0.44 -4.76 -2.24
C VAL A 81 -0.92 -5.30 -3.58
N LEU A 82 -1.73 -6.37 -3.57
CA LEU A 82 -2.26 -6.98 -4.78
C LEU A 82 -3.08 -5.98 -5.62
N LEU A 83 -4.00 -5.24 -4.99
CA LEU A 83 -4.82 -4.23 -5.68
C LEU A 83 -3.95 -3.11 -6.28
N THR A 84 -2.85 -2.74 -5.61
CA THR A 84 -1.89 -1.75 -6.10
C THR A 84 -1.14 -2.26 -7.34
N VAL A 85 -0.73 -3.54 -7.33
CA VAL A 85 -0.07 -4.16 -8.48
C VAL A 85 -1.04 -4.32 -9.64
N ILE A 86 -2.27 -4.81 -9.39
CA ILE A 86 -3.32 -4.95 -10.41
C ILE A 86 -3.63 -3.60 -11.06
N GLU A 87 -3.67 -2.52 -10.29
CA GLU A 87 -3.90 -1.19 -10.86
C GLU A 87 -2.79 -0.76 -11.83
N LYS A 88 -1.54 -1.01 -11.46
CA LYS A 88 -0.38 -0.50 -12.21
C LYS A 88 0.01 -1.41 -13.36
N GLU A 89 -0.09 -2.72 -13.18
CA GLU A 89 0.42 -3.76 -14.08
C GLU A 89 -0.54 -4.97 -14.14
N PRO A 90 -1.80 -4.78 -14.59
CA PRO A 90 -2.79 -5.86 -14.60
C PRO A 90 -2.38 -7.05 -15.47
N GLU A 91 -1.71 -6.79 -16.60
CA GLU A 91 -1.26 -7.85 -17.51
C GLU A 91 -0.15 -8.70 -16.89
N ALA A 92 0.67 -8.14 -15.99
CA ALA A 92 1.70 -8.89 -15.29
C ALA A 92 1.08 -9.92 -14.33
N VAL A 93 0.03 -9.52 -13.63
CA VAL A 93 -0.73 -10.42 -12.74
C VAL A 93 -1.40 -11.52 -13.55
N GLU A 94 -2.04 -11.18 -14.68
CA GLU A 94 -2.68 -12.17 -15.55
C GLU A 94 -1.69 -13.19 -16.11
N ARG A 95 -0.53 -12.72 -16.61
CA ARG A 95 0.53 -13.63 -17.09
C ARG A 95 1.00 -14.56 -15.97
N ALA A 96 1.24 -14.03 -14.78
CA ALA A 96 1.70 -14.83 -13.64
C ALA A 96 0.68 -15.90 -13.21
N LEU A 97 -0.62 -15.67 -13.44
CA LEU A 97 -1.68 -16.62 -13.12
C LEU A 97 -1.96 -17.63 -14.25
N ALA A 98 -1.64 -17.29 -15.50
CA ALA A 98 -1.89 -18.15 -16.66
C ALA A 98 -1.04 -19.44 -16.69
N ASP A 99 0.08 -19.45 -15.96
CA ASP A 99 1.03 -20.57 -15.89
C ASP A 99 0.72 -21.55 -14.73
N THR A 100 -0.47 -21.45 -14.11
CA THR A 100 -0.91 -22.28 -12.97
C THR A 100 -2.00 -23.26 -13.38
#